data_AF-A0AA91U399-F1
#
_entry.id   AF-A0AA91U399-F1
#
_cell.length_a   1.000
_cell.length_b   1.000
_cell.length_c   1.000
_cell.angle_alpha   90.00
_cell.angle_beta   90.00
_cell.angle_gamma   90.00
#
_symmetry.space_group_name_H-M   'P 1'
#
loop_
_entity.id
_entity.type
_entity.pdbx_description
1 polymer ?
#
loop_
_entity_poly.entity_id
_entity_poly.type
_entity_poly.pdbx_seq_one_letter_code
_entity_poly.pdbx_strand_id
1 'polypeptide(L)' 'MRPGAKVKKVYLYPKPVDFRKSIDGLSALFELDIKAAVFDPVLFVFLNRARNRVKILYWERNGFCLWLKRLEA' A
#
# COMPACT_ATOMS: atom_id res chain seq x y z
N MET A 1 14.92 -1.98 -1.59
CA MET A 1 14.13 -2.10 -2.84
C MET A 1 13.20 -0.92 -2.97
N ARG A 2 13.45 0.00 -3.91
CA ARG A 2 12.39 0.88 -4.40
C ARG A 2 11.53 0.06 -5.37
N PRO A 3 10.21 0.31 -5.47
CA PRO A 3 9.42 -0.24 -6.56
C PRO A 3 10.15 -0.02 -7.88
N GLY A 4 10.35 -1.08 -8.65
CA GLY A 4 11.04 -0.99 -9.94
C GLY A 4 10.37 0.02 -10.87
N ALA A 5 11.11 0.55 -11.85
CA ALA A 5 10.67 1.66 -12.72
C ALA A 5 9.36 1.42 -13.51
N LYS A 6 8.76 0.22 -13.45
CA LYS A 6 7.51 -0.14 -14.13
C LYS A 6 6.35 -0.29 -13.14
N VAL A 7 6.00 0.79 -12.43
CA VAL A 7 4.71 0.86 -11.72
C VAL A 7 3.63 1.15 -12.75
N LYS A 8 2.68 0.23 -12.95
CA LYS A 8 1.60 0.39 -13.95
C LYS A 8 0.47 1.28 -13.44
N LYS A 9 0.12 1.15 -12.15
CA LYS A 9 -0.97 1.89 -11.51
C LYS A 9 -0.66 2.12 -10.04
N VAL A 10 -1.25 3.19 -9.51
CA VAL A 10 -1.23 3.51 -8.08
C VAL A 10 -2.67 3.63 -7.63
N TYR A 11 -3.03 2.89 -6.58
CA TYR A 11 -4.34 2.97 -5.97
C TYR A 11 -4.21 3.63 -4.61
N LEU A 12 -4.95 4.71 -4.41
CA LEU A 12 -5.05 5.38 -3.12
C LEU A 12 -6.30 4.87 -2.41
N TYR A 13 -6.11 4.29 -1.22
CA TYR A 13 -7.22 3.90 -0.39
C TYR A 13 -7.93 5.14 0.18
N PRO A 14 -9.23 5.32 -0.05
CA PRO A 14 -9.90 6.61 0.17
C PRO A 14 -10.17 6.93 1.64
N LYS A 15 -10.23 5.91 2.51
CA LYS A 15 -10.53 6.07 3.94
C LYS A 15 -9.24 6.02 4.77
N PRO A 16 -9.16 6.71 5.92
CA PRO A 16 -8.05 6.54 6.84
C PRO A 16 -7.92 5.08 7.31
N VAL A 17 -6.70 4.56 7.36
CA VAL A 17 -6.43 3.20 7.83
C VAL A 17 -5.72 3.22 9.18
N ASP A 18 -6.07 2.26 10.03
CA ASP A 18 -5.33 1.97 11.24
C ASP A 18 -3.95 1.38 10.89
N PHE A 19 -2.91 2.18 11.06
CA PHE A 19 -1.53 1.83 10.71
C PHE A 19 -0.88 0.83 11.68
N ARG A 20 -1.59 0.32 12.69
CA ARG A 20 -1.18 -0.88 13.43
C ARG A 20 -1.32 -2.15 12.58
N LYS A 21 -2.14 -2.13 11.53
CA LYS A 21 -2.22 -3.22 10.55
C LYS A 21 -0.88 -3.37 9.80
N SER A 22 -0.36 -4.59 9.80
CA SER A 22 0.82 -4.99 9.02
C SER A 22 0.40 -5.45 7.62
N ILE A 23 1.26 -6.19 6.91
CA ILE A 23 1.03 -6.69 5.54
C ILE A 23 -0.33 -7.37 5.40
N ASP A 24 -0.61 -8.42 6.19
CA ASP A 24 -1.83 -9.22 6.02
C ASP A 24 -3.12 -8.41 6.25
N GLY A 25 -3.08 -7.51 7.23
CA GLY A 25 -4.21 -6.62 7.50
C GLY A 25 -4.43 -5.57 6.40
N LEU A 26 -3.38 -5.19 5.66
CA LEU A 26 -3.46 -4.24 4.56
C LEU A 26 -3.79 -4.92 3.22
N SER A 27 -3.29 -6.14 2.98
CA SER A 27 -3.64 -6.93 1.80
C SER A 27 -5.11 -7.33 1.81
N ALA A 28 -5.66 -7.69 2.98
CA ALA A 28 -7.10 -7.97 3.12
C ALA A 28 -7.97 -6.76 2.74
N LEU A 29 -7.58 -5.54 3.12
CA LEU A 29 -8.29 -4.32 2.71
C LEU A 29 -8.21 -4.10 1.20
N PHE A 30 -7.06 -4.40 0.61
CA PHE A 30 -6.87 -4.29 -0.83
C PHE A 30 -7.76 -5.28 -1.60
N GLU A 31 -7.76 -6.55 -1.20
CA GLU A 31 -8.55 -7.62 -1.84
C GLU A 31 -10.05 -7.36 -1.76
N LEU A 32 -10.54 -6.88 -0.61
CA LEU A 32 -11.97 -6.61 -0.40
C LEU A 32 -12.47 -5.42 -1.23
N ASP A 33 -11.69 -4.33 -1.30
CA ASP A 33 -12.22 -3.05 -1.78
C ASP A 33 -11.83 -2.70 -3.23
N ILE A 34 -10.68 -3.15 -3.73
CA ILE A 34 -10.17 -2.70 -5.04
C ILE A 34 -10.34 -3.78 -6.13
N LYS A 35 -10.56 -5.05 -5.76
CA LYS A 35 -10.77 -6.18 -6.69
C LYS A 35 -9.72 -6.27 -7.82
N ALA A 36 -8.52 -5.74 -7.61
CA ALA A 36 -7.41 -5.89 -8.55
C ALA A 36 -6.55 -7.09 -8.15
N ALA A 37 -5.81 -7.68 -9.10
CA ALA A 37 -4.93 -8.79 -8.79
C ALA A 37 -3.78 -8.31 -7.88
N VAL A 38 -3.63 -8.99 -6.73
CA VAL A 38 -2.68 -8.64 -5.66
C VAL A 38 -1.21 -8.72 -6.10
N PHE A 39 -0.96 -9.44 -7.18
CA PHE A 39 0.38 -9.66 -7.75
C PHE A 39 0.67 -8.78 -8.96
N ASP A 40 -0.23 -7.88 -9.34
CA ASP A 40 0.05 -6.92 -10.40
C ASP A 40 1.15 -5.93 -9.99
N PRO A 41 1.90 -5.35 -10.95
CA PRO A 41 2.92 -4.35 -10.69
C PRO A 41 2.29 -2.98 -10.37
N VAL A 42 1.60 -2.91 -9.24
CA VAL A 42 0.81 -1.77 -8.78
C VAL A 42 1.17 -1.43 -7.33
N LEU A 43 0.93 -0.17 -6.95
CA LEU A 43 1.16 0.31 -5.59
C LEU A 43 -0.16 0.56 -4.88
N PHE A 44 -0.28 0.07 -3.64
CA PHE A 44 -1.41 0.36 -2.76
C PHE A 44 -1.01 1.33 -1.68
N VAL A 45 -1.55 2.53 -1.75
CA VAL A 45 -1.20 3.65 -0.89
C VAL A 45 -2.29 3.82 0.15
N PHE A 46 -1.87 3.83 1.41
CA PHE A 46 -2.71 4.08 2.57
C PHE A 46 -2.24 5.34 3.28
N LEU A 47 -3.20 6.06 3.87
CA LEU A 47 -2.96 7.22 4.72
C LEU A 47 -3.51 6.95 6.13
N ASN A 48 -2.81 7.43 7.14
CA ASN A 48 -3.35 7.43 8.49
C ASN A 48 -4.34 8.59 8.69
N ARG A 49 -5.08 8.57 9.80
CA ARG A 49 -6.09 9.60 10.12
C ARG A 49 -5.53 11.03 10.12
N ALA A 50 -4.32 11.21 10.65
CA ALA A 50 -3.66 12.51 10.68
C ALA A 50 -3.03 12.92 9.34
N ARG A 51 -3.04 12.05 8.33
CA ARG A 51 -2.42 12.24 7.01
C ARG A 51 -0.94 12.66 7.05
N ASN A 52 -0.23 12.27 8.10
CA ASN A 52 1.21 12.53 8.28
C ASN A 52 2.07 11.27 8.08
N ARG A 53 1.44 10.13 7.77
CA ARG A 53 2.14 8.88 7.44
C ARG A 53 1.48 8.23 6.23
N VAL A 54 2.33 7.68 5.38
CA VAL A 54 1.95 6.91 4.19
C VAL A 54 2.46 5.49 4.34
N LYS A 55 1.60 4.50 4.12
CA LYS A 55 2.04 3.12 3.89
C LYS A 55 1.85 2.76 2.43
N ILE A 56 2.84 2.12 1.81
CA ILE A 56 2.76 1.64 0.43
C ILE A 56 3.00 0.13 0.44
N LEU A 57 1.98 -0.63 0.06
CA LEU A 57 2.03 -2.08 -0.09
C LEU A 57 2.15 -2.45 -1.57
N TYR A 58 3.02 -3.40 -1.89
CA TYR A 58 3.15 -3.96 -3.25
C TYR A 58 3.75 -5.37 -3.20
N TRP A 59 3.48 -6.18 -4.22
CA TRP A 59 4.12 -7.48 -4.41
C TRP A 59 5.43 -7.33 -5.19
N GLU A 60 6.49 -7.95 -4.72
CA GLU A 60 7.78 -8.01 -5.41
C GLU A 60 8.30 -9.45 -5.41
N ARG A 61 8.47 -10.01 -6.61
CA ARG A 61 8.99 -11.36 -6.87
C ARG A 61 8.21 -12.44 -6.11
N ASN A 62 8.60 -12.70 -4.87
CA ASN A 62 8.13 -13.79 -4.01
C ASN A 62 7.51 -13.31 -2.70
N GLY A 63 7.25 -12.01 -2.51
CA GLY A 63 6.63 -11.54 -1.29
C GLY A 63 6.08 -10.12 -1.35
N PHE A 64 5.31 -9.77 -0.32
CA PHE A 64 4.87 -8.40 -0.11
C PHE A 64 5.99 -7.55 0.47
N CYS A 65 6.06 -6.33 -0.02
CA CYS A 65 6.88 -5.27 0.53
C CYS A 65 5.99 -4.16 1.07
N LEU A 66 6.35 -3.64 2.24
CA LEU A 66 5.66 -2.54 2.88
C LEU A 66 6.64 -1.40 3.15
N TRP A 67 6.37 -0.24 2.54
CA TRP A 67 7.06 1.00 2.83
C TRP A 67 6.25 1.84 3.80
N LEU A 68 6.91 2.45 4.78
CA LEU A 68 6.33 3.46 5.66
C LEU A 68 7.13 4.76 5.47
N LYS A 69 6.43 5.85 5.12
CA LYS A 69 7.02 7.18 5.03
C LYS A 69 6.28 8.12 5.97
N ARG A 70 7.03 8.83 6.82
CA ARG A 70 6.52 9.99 7.57
C ARG A 70 6.60 11.22 6.66
N LEU A 71 5.54 12.02 6.64
CA LEU A 71 5.48 13.28 5.92
C LEU A 71 5.84 14.40 6.90
N GLU A 72 6.75 15.27 6.48
CA GLU A 72 7.09 16.51 7.17
C GLU A 72 6.30 17.66 6.51
N ALA A 73 6.06 18.74 7.26
CA ALA A 73 5.35 19.93 6.79
C ALA A 73 6.28 20.94 6.10
#